data_AF-A0A2G9UHB4-F1
#
_entry.id   AF-A0A2G9UHB4-F1
#
_cell.length_a   1.000
_cell.length_b   1.000
_cell.length_c   1.000
_cell.angle_alpha   90.00
_cell.angle_beta   90.00
_cell.angle_gamma   90.00
#
_symmetry.space_group_name_H-M   'P 1'
#
loop_
_entity.id
_entity.type
_entity.pdbx_description
1 polymer ?
#
loop_
_entity_poly.entity_id
_entity_poly.type
_entity_poly.pdbx_seq_one_letter_code
_entity_poly.pdbx_strand_id
1 'polypeptide(L)'
;MNYDNIKEAFAKKGDDFNGRSGLFPDTLYQSMHNGGIVFSQGELWKEQRRVSLQILRDFGMGKSAMEEQVSLSAQEFLNHMNSIKNKDEIDLRKPLQ
;
A
#
# COMPACT_ATOMS: atom_id res chain seq x y z
N MET A 1 9.99 -7.08 21.64
CA MET A 1 10.89 -6.22 20.84
C MET A 1 10.68 -4.78 21.30
N ASN A 2 11.75 -4.07 21.67
CA ASN A 2 11.67 -2.64 22.01
C ASN A 2 11.91 -1.79 20.74
N TYR A 3 11.43 -0.54 20.73
CA TYR A 3 11.64 0.43 19.65
C TYR A 3 13.11 0.51 19.21
N ASP A 4 14.04 0.53 20.16
CA ASP A 4 15.48 0.65 19.87
C ASP A 4 15.99 -0.51 19.01
N ASN A 5 15.53 -1.73 19.29
CA ASN A 5 15.92 -2.92 18.52
C ASN A 5 15.31 -2.90 17.12
N ILE A 6 14.08 -2.40 16.98
CA ILE A 6 13.41 -2.27 15.67
C ILE A 6 14.13 -1.23 14.82
N LYS A 7 14.46 -0.07 15.40
CA LYS A 7 15.20 1.00 14.72
C LYS A 7 16.59 0.53 14.31
N GLU A 8 17.30 -0.18 15.19
CA GLU A 8 18.62 -0.73 14.89
C GLU A 8 18.55 -1.68 13.68
N ALA A 9 17.63 -2.65 13.70
CA ALA A 9 17.49 -3.63 12.63
C ALA A 9 17.08 -2.98 11.29
N PHE A 10 16.01 -2.18 11.26
CA PHE A 10 15.43 -1.74 9.99
C PHE A 10 15.97 -0.40 9.47
N ALA A 11 16.46 0.49 10.34
CA ALA A 11 16.96 1.79 9.92
C ALA A 11 18.49 1.85 9.81
N LYS A 12 19.22 1.21 10.73
CA LYS A 12 20.69 1.22 10.71
C LYS A 12 21.29 0.02 9.97
N LYS A 13 20.73 -1.16 10.17
CA LYS A 13 21.13 -2.41 9.50
C LYS A 13 20.16 -2.81 8.39
N GLY A 14 19.51 -1.83 7.77
CA GLY A 14 18.41 -2.06 6.84
C GLY A 14 18.75 -3.02 5.70
N ASP A 15 20.00 -3.02 5.22
CA ASP A 15 20.45 -3.93 4.16
C ASP A 15 20.48 -5.41 4.60
N ASP A 16 20.74 -5.68 5.88
CA ASP A 16 20.72 -7.04 6.45
C ASP A 16 19.28 -7.56 6.64
N PHE A 17 18.31 -6.64 6.79
CA PHE A 17 16.91 -6.94 7.12
C PHE A 17 15.91 -6.54 6.02
N ASN A 18 16.38 -6.31 4.78
CA ASN A 18 15.51 -5.89 3.67
C ASN A 18 14.80 -7.04 2.94
N GLY A 19 14.96 -8.29 3.39
CA GLY A 19 14.35 -9.48 2.78
C GLY A 19 12.85 -9.62 3.06
N ARG A 20 12.19 -10.58 2.38
CA ARG A 20 10.79 -10.98 2.65
C ARG A 20 10.76 -12.42 3.14
N SER A 21 9.82 -12.74 4.02
CA SER A 21 9.77 -14.04 4.70
C SER A 21 9.69 -15.20 3.69
N GLY A 22 8.95 -15.01 2.59
CA GLY A 22 8.69 -16.07 1.61
C GLY A 22 7.90 -17.25 2.20
N LEU A 23 7.28 -17.06 3.37
CA LEU A 23 6.49 -18.06 4.06
C LEU A 23 5.00 -17.84 3.81
N PHE A 24 4.20 -18.86 4.09
CA PHE A 24 2.75 -18.71 4.15
C PHE A 24 2.36 -17.71 5.27
N PRO A 25 1.43 -16.76 5.05
CA PRO A 25 0.56 -16.60 3.88
C PRO A 25 1.10 -15.65 2.79
N ASP A 26 2.29 -15.06 2.96
CA ASP A 26 2.86 -14.07 2.01
C ASP A 26 2.91 -14.61 0.57
N THR A 27 3.18 -15.91 0.44
CA THR A 27 3.24 -16.60 -0.87
C THR A 27 1.89 -16.69 -1.58
N LEU A 28 0.75 -16.58 -0.89
CA LEU A 28 -0.58 -16.59 -1.52
C LEU A 28 -0.79 -15.39 -2.45
N TYR A 29 -0.14 -14.27 -2.15
CA TYR A 29 -0.27 -13.03 -2.91
C TYR A 29 0.79 -12.91 -4.02
N GLN A 30 1.69 -13.88 -4.16
CA GLN A 30 2.65 -13.95 -5.24
C GLN A 30 2.04 -14.71 -6.43
N SER A 31 1.58 -13.97 -7.44
CA SER A 31 1.13 -14.57 -8.71
C SER A 31 2.27 -15.17 -9.54
N MET A 32 3.51 -14.73 -9.28
CA MET A 32 4.72 -15.15 -9.98
C MET A 32 5.88 -15.23 -9.02
N HIS A 33 6.80 -16.17 -9.25
CA HIS A 33 8.03 -16.30 -8.47
C HIS A 33 8.85 -15.01 -8.52
N ASN A 34 9.18 -14.46 -7.34
CA ASN A 34 9.95 -13.24 -7.16
C ASN A 34 9.40 -12.02 -7.94
N GLY A 35 8.10 -11.99 -8.22
CA GLY A 35 7.45 -10.91 -8.96
C GLY A 35 6.86 -9.80 -8.08
N GLY A 36 6.65 -8.63 -8.68
CA GLY A 36 5.92 -7.52 -8.08
C GLY A 36 6.66 -6.76 -6.98
N ILE A 37 6.15 -5.58 -6.63
CA ILE A 37 6.85 -4.65 -5.73
C ILE A 37 6.81 -5.03 -4.24
N VAL A 38 5.82 -5.82 -3.81
CA VAL A 38 5.60 -6.13 -2.40
C VAL A 38 6.50 -7.27 -1.93
N PHE A 39 6.59 -8.35 -2.71
CA PHE A 39 7.21 -9.59 -2.27
C PHE A 39 8.46 -10.01 -3.06
N SER A 40 8.86 -9.28 -4.12
CA SER A 40 10.14 -9.54 -4.78
C SER A 40 11.33 -9.20 -3.87
N GLN A 41 12.49 -9.77 -4.17
CA GLN A 41 13.73 -9.62 -3.40
C GLN A 41 14.92 -9.29 -4.30
N GLY A 42 16.00 -8.83 -3.68
CA GLY A 42 17.26 -8.50 -4.36
C GLY A 42 17.15 -7.29 -5.29
N GLU A 43 17.97 -7.29 -6.34
CA GLU A 43 18.03 -6.18 -7.31
C GLU A 43 16.72 -5.96 -8.05
N LEU A 44 15.95 -7.03 -8.33
CA LEU A 44 14.64 -6.91 -8.97
C LEU A 44 13.68 -6.03 -8.16
N TRP A 45 13.66 -6.22 -6.84
CA TRP A 45 12.85 -5.41 -5.93
C TRP A 45 13.31 -3.95 -5.91
N LYS A 46 14.63 -3.71 -5.86
CA LYS A 46 15.18 -2.34 -5.85
C LYS A 46 14.79 -1.58 -7.11
N GLU A 47 14.92 -2.22 -8.27
CA GLU A 47 14.56 -1.65 -9.56
C GLU A 47 13.07 -1.36 -9.68
N GLN A 48 12.22 -2.35 -9.36
CA GLN A 48 10.77 -2.17 -9.35
C GLN A 48 10.36 -1.06 -8.39
N ARG A 49 10.97 -0.99 -7.20
CA ARG A 49 10.67 0.06 -6.21
C ARG A 49 10.98 1.44 -6.73
N ARG A 50 12.16 1.61 -7.33
CA ARG A 50 12.59 2.88 -7.91
C ARG A 50 11.62 3.34 -9.00
N VAL A 51 11.32 2.45 -9.95
CA VAL A 51 10.44 2.76 -11.08
C VAL A 51 9.00 3.03 -10.62
N SER A 52 8.43 2.18 -9.76
CA SER A 52 7.06 2.37 -9.25
C SER A 52 6.91 3.67 -8.46
N LEU A 53 7.89 4.02 -7.61
CA LEU A 53 7.84 5.29 -6.87
C LEU A 53 7.96 6.50 -7.79
N GLN A 54 8.78 6.41 -8.85
CA GLN A 54 8.88 7.46 -9.85
C GLN A 54 7.53 7.66 -10.57
N ILE A 55 6.95 6.57 -11.08
CA ILE A 55 5.65 6.58 -11.75
C ILE A 55 4.58 7.20 -10.83
N LEU A 56 4.47 6.77 -9.57
CA LEU A 56 3.49 7.32 -8.65
C LEU A 56 3.66 8.83 -8.41
N ARG A 57 4.89 9.33 -8.28
CA ARG A 57 5.16 10.76 -8.13
C ARG A 57 4.85 11.56 -9.39
N ASP A 58 5.07 10.97 -10.56
CA ASP A 58 4.72 11.57 -11.85
C ASP A 58 3.20 11.68 -12.00
N PHE A 59 2.46 10.66 -11.55
CA PHE A 59 0.99 10.68 -11.45
C PHE A 59 0.43 11.60 -10.35
N GLY A 60 1.28 12.25 -9.55
CA GLY A 60 0.84 13.25 -8.58
C GLY A 60 0.85 12.79 -7.12
N MET A 61 1.41 11.61 -6.81
CA MET A 61 1.61 11.19 -5.42
C MET A 61 2.48 12.19 -4.66
N GLY A 62 1.96 12.69 -3.53
CA GLY A 62 2.60 13.73 -2.72
C GLY A 62 2.47 15.14 -3.31
N LYS A 63 1.62 15.35 -4.33
CA LYS A 63 1.27 16.66 -4.90
C LYS A 63 -0.22 16.93 -4.72
N SER A 64 -0.66 18.16 -4.95
CA SER A 64 -2.07 18.57 -4.84
C SER A 64 -3.01 17.74 -5.73
N ALA A 65 -2.54 17.22 -6.87
CA ALA A 65 -3.34 16.34 -7.71
C ALA A 65 -3.85 15.08 -6.97
N MET A 66 -3.04 14.47 -6.10
CA MET A 66 -3.48 13.31 -5.30
C MET A 66 -4.48 13.74 -4.22
N GLU A 67 -4.27 14.91 -3.60
CA GLU A 67 -5.19 15.46 -2.60
C GLU A 67 -6.57 15.73 -3.20
N GLU A 68 -6.62 16.31 -4.40
CA GLU A 68 -7.86 16.54 -5.15
C GLU A 68 -8.62 15.24 -5.42
N GLN A 69 -7.91 14.18 -5.87
CA GLN A 69 -8.53 12.88 -6.13
C GLN A 69 -9.07 12.24 -4.84
N VAL A 70 -8.31 12.27 -3.75
CA VAL A 70 -8.76 11.74 -2.45
C VAL A 70 -9.98 12.51 -1.94
N SER A 71 -9.97 13.84 -2.08
CA SER A 71 -11.07 14.71 -1.67
C SER A 71 -12.33 14.45 -2.49
N LEU A 72 -12.18 14.26 -3.81
CA LEU A 72 -13.27 13.89 -4.70
C LEU A 72 -13.89 12.55 -4.29
N SER A 73 -13.07 11.50 -4.11
CA SER A 73 -13.56 10.19 -3.70
C SER A 73 -14.25 10.22 -2.33
N ALA A 74 -13.75 11.04 -1.39
CA ALA A 74 -14.42 11.24 -0.10
C ALA A 74 -15.77 11.95 -0.25
N GLN A 75 -15.87 12.95 -1.14
CA GLN A 75 -17.14 13.64 -1.40
C GLN A 75 -18.15 12.71 -2.09
N GLU A 76 -17.70 11.91 -3.05
CA GLU A 76 -18.51 10.88 -3.71
C GLU A 76 -19.02 9.85 -2.70
N PHE A 77 -18.16 9.42 -1.78
CA PHE A 77 -18.53 8.54 -0.67
C PHE A 77 -19.65 9.14 0.19
N LEU A 78 -19.49 10.38 0.63
CA LEU A 78 -20.49 11.07 1.45
C LEU A 78 -21.82 11.26 0.70
N ASN A 79 -21.76 11.61 -0.58
CA ASN A 79 -22.94 11.75 -1.43
C ASN A 79 -23.68 10.41 -1.57
N HIS A 80 -22.95 9.32 -1.79
CA HIS A 80 -23.53 7.97 -1.85
C HIS A 80 -24.21 7.62 -0.52
N MET A 81 -23.54 7.80 0.61
CA MET A 81 -24.09 7.55 1.94
C MET A 81 -25.37 8.37 2.23
N ASN A 82 -25.43 9.60 1.74
CA ASN A 82 -26.62 10.45 1.89
C ASN A 82 -27.79 10.02 1.01
N SER A 83 -27.53 9.36 -0.12
CA SER A 83 -28.58 8.84 -1.02
C SER A 83 -29.29 7.59 -0.47
N ILE A 84 -28.67 6.88 0.48
CA ILE A 84 -29.22 5.66 1.07
C ILE A 84 -30.36 6.02 2.03
N LYS A 85 -31.55 5.45 1.77
CA LYS A 85 -32.77 5.73 2.55
C LYS A 85 -32.79 5.04 3.91
N ASN A 86 -32.40 3.76 3.96
CA ASN A 86 -32.32 2.99 5.20
C ASN A 86 -30.87 2.88 5.66
N LYS A 87 -30.51 3.66 6.68
CA LYS A 87 -29.13 3.76 7.17
C LYS A 87 -28.77 2.66 8.18
N ASP A 88 -29.75 1.93 8.70
CA ASP A 88 -29.56 0.90 9.73
C ASP A 88 -28.97 -0.40 9.18
N GLU A 89 -29.03 -0.59 7.85
CA GLU A 89 -28.49 -1.77 7.15
C GLU A 89 -27.10 -1.54 6.52
N ILE A 90 -26.51 -0.35 6.72
CA ILE A 90 -25.23 -0.02 6.10
C ILE A 90 -24.08 -0.78 6.80
N ASP A 91 -23.46 -1.71 6.08
CA ASP A 91 -22.26 -2.40 6.50
C ASP A 91 -21.00 -1.74 5.91
N LEU A 92 -20.32 -0.94 6.73
CA LEU A 92 -19.07 -0.26 6.36
C LEU A 92 -17.86 -1.21 6.20
N ARG A 93 -18.01 -2.51 6.46
CA ARG A 93 -16.94 -3.50 6.24
C ARG A 93 -16.85 -3.94 4.79
N LYS A 94 -17.87 -3.66 3.98
CA LYS A 94 -17.85 -3.99 2.55
C LYS A 94 -17.21 -2.84 1.77
N PRO A 95 -16.23 -3.13 0.89
CA PRO A 95 -15.72 -2.12 0.00
C PRO A 95 -16.84 -1.65 -0.93
N LEU A 96 -16.90 -0.34 -1.18
CA LEU A 96 -17.69 0.18 -2.28
C LEU A 96 -17.05 -0.29 -3.58
N GLN A 97 -17.83 -0.99 -4.39
CA GLN A 97 -17.46 -1.38 -5.75
C GLN A 97 -18.22 -0.50 -6.74
#